data_AF-A0A5C7YJM8-F1
#
_entry.id   AF-A0A5C7YJM8-F1
#
_cell.length_a   1.000
_cell.length_b   1.000
_cell.length_c   1.000
_cell.angle_alpha   90.00
_cell.angle_beta   90.00
_cell.angle_gamma   90.00
#
_symmetry.space_group_name_H-M   'P 1'
#
loop_
_entity.id
_entity.type
_entity.pdbx_description
1 polymer ?
#
loop_
_entity_poly.entity_id
_entity_poly.type
_entity_poly.pdbx_seq_one_letter_code
_entity_poly.pdbx_strand_id
1 'polypeptide(L)'
;SPPMTQLNTPHPCTAYLTGFLRSRGVDAVQGDLALAVVLRLMSSAGLVQLRQAALAQAEEERSGPVNFFLDHFARYEQTIDPVIAFLQGRDSTLAHRMAARGFLPEGPRFAALDAYDDEETGDPLGWAFGALGSTDRARHLATLYLNDLADVLQGAVDERFEFVRYAESLAAAQPTFDPLAQALAEAPNLVDQTLAELTQAAMAEHQPQLVLLSVPFPGSVYGALRIAQTIRQHHPQVRIALGGGFVNTELRELAEPRLFDFVDFVTLDGGERPVLSLIEHLQGQRSRERLVRTFVREDDRVRLLNWPEPDIPFEDVGTPTWDGLPIHNYLSLLDMLNPMHRLWSDGRWNKLTVAHGCYWKKCSFCDVSLDYIGRYETAQASTLVDRIERIVAETGQTGFHFVDEAAPPKMLKALAEELLRRRVQISWWGNIRFEKTFTPELSELLAESGCIAMSGGLEVASDRLLALMQKGVTVDQVARVTRGMADAGILVHAYLMYGFPTQTLQDTVDALEYVRQLFENGCIHSGFFHRFVCTVHSPVGQNPEAYGVQLLPLPSVTFAKNDVGFIDPTPMPKGVDHDVLGQGLKKAIYNFMHGVGLDQDVREWFELPRGICPKPTVRRDRIGRALNTP
;
A
#
# COMPACT_ATOMS: atom_id res chain seq x y z
N SER A 1 12.63 7.53 5.26
CA SER A 1 11.72 7.32 4.12
C SER A 1 11.47 8.62 3.38
N PRO A 2 11.45 8.60 2.04
CA PRO A 2 11.00 9.73 1.21
C PRO A 2 9.51 10.04 1.46
N PRO A 3 9.03 11.22 1.06
CA PRO A 3 7.68 11.66 1.38
C PRO A 3 6.56 10.84 0.76
N MET A 4 5.37 10.95 1.38
CA MET A 4 4.08 10.41 0.93
C MET A 4 4.03 8.88 0.83
N THR A 5 4.73 8.19 1.73
CA THR A 5 4.66 6.73 1.85
C THR A 5 3.35 6.25 2.49
N GLN A 6 3.12 6.63 3.75
CA GLN A 6 1.94 6.34 4.56
C GLN A 6 1.89 7.36 5.72
N LEU A 7 0.70 7.70 6.23
CA LEU A 7 0.54 8.67 7.33
C LEU A 7 0.20 8.05 8.68
N ASN A 8 -0.19 6.78 8.69
CA ASN A 8 -0.63 6.06 9.89
C ASN A 8 0.44 5.12 10.48
N THR A 9 1.46 4.78 9.70
CA THR A 9 2.56 3.92 10.16
C THR A 9 3.83 4.18 9.34
N PRO A 10 5.03 4.03 9.92
CA PRO A 10 6.26 4.10 9.14
C PRO A 10 6.33 2.96 8.12
N HIS A 11 6.93 3.25 6.98
CA HIS A 11 7.25 2.21 6.02
C HIS A 11 8.23 1.19 6.64
N PRO A 12 7.96 -0.13 6.60
CA PRO A 12 8.69 -1.11 7.40
C PRO A 12 10.15 -1.32 7.00
N CYS A 13 10.51 -1.07 5.73
CA CYS A 13 11.85 -1.36 5.23
C CYS A 13 12.99 -0.71 6.04
N THR A 14 12.80 0.53 6.54
CA THR A 14 13.82 1.22 7.33
C THR A 14 13.96 0.56 8.70
N ALA A 15 12.84 0.19 9.32
CA ALA A 15 12.82 -0.48 10.60
C ALA A 15 13.56 -1.83 10.56
N TYR A 16 13.35 -2.61 9.50
CA TYR A 16 14.05 -3.87 9.27
C TYR A 16 15.55 -3.65 9.04
N LEU A 17 15.90 -2.78 8.09
CA LEU A 17 17.30 -2.57 7.73
C LEU A 17 18.11 -1.94 8.86
N THR A 18 17.54 -0.97 9.59
CA THR A 18 18.19 -0.37 10.77
C THR A 18 18.37 -1.40 11.88
N GLY A 19 17.36 -2.23 12.14
CA GLY A 19 17.47 -3.32 13.12
C GLY A 19 18.57 -4.31 12.78
N PHE A 20 18.64 -4.73 11.51
CA PHE A 20 19.68 -5.59 10.98
C PHE A 20 21.09 -4.95 11.07
N LEU A 21 21.25 -3.72 10.60
CA LEU A 21 22.54 -3.02 10.61
C LEU A 21 23.07 -2.86 12.04
N ARG A 22 22.20 -2.46 12.99
CA ARG A 22 22.56 -2.37 14.41
C ARG A 22 22.95 -3.72 15.00
N SER A 23 22.27 -4.81 14.62
CA SER A 23 22.67 -6.16 15.06
C SER A 23 24.01 -6.61 14.48
N ARG A 24 24.54 -5.92 13.45
CA ARG A 24 25.88 -6.11 12.90
C ARG A 24 26.90 -5.09 13.43
N GLY A 25 26.54 -4.29 14.43
CA GLY A 25 27.43 -3.29 15.03
C GLY A 25 27.62 -2.03 14.18
N VAL A 26 26.78 -1.81 13.17
CA VAL A 26 26.76 -0.57 12.39
C VAL A 26 25.94 0.47 13.16
N ASP A 27 26.52 1.66 13.35
CA ASP A 27 25.79 2.81 13.87
C ASP A 27 24.81 3.31 12.80
N ALA A 28 23.55 2.90 12.95
CA ALA A 28 22.49 3.20 12.00
C ALA A 28 21.35 3.93 12.71
N VAL A 29 20.88 5.01 12.08
CA VAL A 29 19.72 5.80 12.49
C VAL A 29 18.70 5.82 11.36
N GLN A 30 17.47 6.23 11.66
CA GLN A 30 16.39 6.30 10.69
C GLN A 30 15.50 7.51 10.95
N GLY A 31 14.83 7.99 9.90
CA GLY A 31 13.89 9.09 9.98
C GLY A 31 12.78 8.97 8.95
N ASP A 32 11.61 9.52 9.27
CA ASP A 32 10.45 9.55 8.38
C ASP A 32 10.15 10.99 7.94
N LEU A 33 10.72 11.37 6.81
CA LEU A 33 10.47 12.68 6.22
C LEU A 33 9.07 12.77 5.59
N ALA A 34 8.40 11.64 5.32
CA ALA A 34 7.02 11.67 4.84
C ALA A 34 6.07 12.23 5.87
N LEU A 35 6.12 11.68 7.07
CA LEU A 35 5.30 12.19 8.16
C LEU A 35 5.72 13.62 8.50
N ALA A 36 7.02 13.92 8.56
CA ALA A 36 7.50 15.25 8.93
C ALA A 36 7.04 16.35 7.96
N VAL A 37 7.08 16.10 6.65
CA VAL A 37 6.57 17.05 5.63
C VAL A 37 5.09 17.29 5.82
N VAL A 38 4.30 16.23 5.95
CA VAL A 38 2.85 16.36 6.11
C VAL A 38 2.50 17.10 7.40
N LEU A 39 3.12 16.77 8.53
CA LEU A 39 2.87 17.47 9.78
C LEU A 39 3.31 18.93 9.76
N ARG A 40 4.35 19.29 8.99
CA ARG A 40 4.76 20.69 8.82
C ARG A 40 3.74 21.46 7.99
N LEU A 41 3.27 20.89 6.87
CA LEU A 41 2.28 21.51 6.01
C LEU A 41 0.89 21.59 6.68
N MET A 42 0.51 20.53 7.39
CA MET A 42 -0.74 20.41 8.16
C MET A 42 -0.56 20.97 9.58
N SER A 43 -0.06 22.20 9.68
CA SER A 43 0.06 22.95 10.93
C SER A 43 -0.43 24.37 10.73
N SER A 44 -0.76 25.09 11.80
CA SER A 44 -1.14 26.51 11.71
C SER A 44 -0.12 27.32 10.91
N ALA A 45 1.17 27.16 11.21
CA ALA A 45 2.27 27.80 10.48
C ALA A 45 2.36 27.35 9.01
N GLY A 46 2.17 26.06 8.74
CA GLY A 46 2.14 25.52 7.37
C GLY A 46 0.98 26.07 6.54
N LEU A 47 -0.20 26.21 7.14
CA LEU A 47 -1.37 26.78 6.47
C LEU A 47 -1.18 28.27 6.14
N VAL A 48 -0.46 29.04 6.95
CA VAL A 48 -0.08 30.42 6.61
C VAL A 48 0.76 30.45 5.32
N GLN A 49 1.72 29.54 5.18
CA GLN A 49 2.53 29.44 3.96
C GLN A 49 1.70 28.98 2.77
N LEU A 50 0.79 28.00 2.96
CA LEU A 50 -0.14 27.55 1.93
C LEU A 50 -1.05 28.69 1.46
N ARG A 51 -1.56 29.52 2.38
CA ARG A 51 -2.35 30.70 2.05
C ARG A 51 -1.56 31.70 1.20
N GLN A 52 -0.28 31.92 1.51
CA GLN A 52 0.58 32.79 0.69
C GLN A 52 0.74 32.24 -0.72
N ALA A 53 0.94 30.94 -0.88
CA ALA A 53 1.00 30.29 -2.20
C ALA A 53 -0.33 30.42 -2.97
N ALA A 54 -1.46 30.17 -2.30
CA ALA A 54 -2.79 30.31 -2.90
C ALA A 54 -3.11 31.75 -3.33
N LEU A 55 -2.71 32.75 -2.54
CA LEU A 55 -2.91 34.17 -2.87
C LEU A 55 -1.99 34.66 -3.99
N ALA A 56 -0.88 33.97 -4.27
CA ALA A 56 0.02 34.30 -5.38
C ALA A 56 -0.58 33.94 -6.75
N GLN A 57 -1.58 33.03 -6.79
CA GLN A 57 -2.33 32.71 -7.99
C GLN A 57 -3.37 33.80 -8.29
N ALA A 58 -3.63 34.04 -9.59
CA ALA A 58 -4.72 34.92 -10.02
C ALA A 58 -6.08 34.34 -9.60
N GLU A 59 -7.05 35.20 -9.25
CA GLU A 59 -8.34 34.75 -8.71
C GLU A 59 -9.09 33.83 -9.68
N GLU A 60 -8.95 34.09 -10.99
CA GLU A 60 -9.58 33.32 -12.07
C GLU A 60 -8.97 31.93 -12.27
N GLU A 61 -7.75 31.70 -11.77
CA GLU A 61 -7.02 30.42 -11.90
C GLU A 61 -7.23 29.50 -10.69
N ARG A 62 -7.77 30.03 -9.58
CA ARG A 62 -7.97 29.28 -8.33
C ARG A 62 -9.09 28.26 -8.48
N SER A 63 -8.83 27.05 -8.01
CA SER A 63 -9.84 25.99 -7.93
C SER A 63 -10.89 26.29 -6.85
N GLY A 64 -12.04 25.61 -6.93
CA GLY A 64 -13.09 25.69 -5.91
C GLY A 64 -12.58 25.42 -4.47
N PRO A 65 -11.82 24.34 -4.23
CA PRO A 65 -11.17 24.08 -2.94
C PRO A 65 -10.28 25.23 -2.45
N VAL A 66 -9.48 25.83 -3.35
CA VAL A 66 -8.57 26.93 -3.00
C VAL A 66 -9.36 28.17 -2.57
N ASN A 67 -10.40 28.56 -3.31
CA ASN A 67 -11.23 29.71 -2.94
C ASN A 67 -11.94 29.48 -1.60
N PHE A 68 -12.53 28.29 -1.39
CA PHE A 68 -13.16 27.94 -0.11
C PHE A 68 -12.17 28.04 1.07
N PHE A 69 -10.95 27.53 0.90
CA PHE A 69 -9.90 27.62 1.91
C PHE A 69 -9.54 29.08 2.23
N LEU A 70 -9.42 29.94 1.23
CA LEU A 70 -9.10 31.36 1.45
C LEU A 70 -10.22 32.09 2.20
N ASP A 71 -11.48 31.84 1.83
CA ASP A 71 -12.66 32.45 2.47
C ASP A 71 -12.82 32.00 3.93
N HIS A 72 -12.42 30.76 4.24
CA HIS A 72 -12.54 30.16 5.57
C HIS A 72 -11.20 30.02 6.32
N PHE A 73 -10.14 30.70 5.86
CA PHE A 73 -8.77 30.50 6.35
C PHE A 73 -8.64 30.60 7.87
N ALA A 74 -9.24 31.62 8.48
CA ALA A 74 -9.15 31.83 9.93
C ALA A 74 -9.69 30.64 10.74
N ARG A 75 -10.69 29.91 10.20
CA ARG A 75 -11.19 28.68 10.83
C ARG A 75 -10.19 27.55 10.65
N TYR A 76 -9.68 27.33 9.44
CA TYR A 76 -8.67 26.31 9.16
C TYR A 76 -7.41 26.48 10.04
N GLU A 77 -6.88 27.70 10.13
CA GLU A 77 -5.73 28.04 10.97
C GLU A 77 -5.99 27.74 12.46
N GLN A 78 -7.19 28.02 12.96
CA GLN A 78 -7.57 27.74 14.35
C GLN A 78 -7.77 26.24 14.63
N THR A 79 -8.24 25.46 13.65
CA THR A 79 -8.66 24.07 13.87
C THR A 79 -7.61 23.04 13.53
N ILE A 80 -6.62 23.34 12.67
CA ILE A 80 -5.67 22.33 12.16
C ILE A 80 -4.85 21.64 13.26
N ASP A 81 -4.23 22.39 14.18
CA ASP A 81 -3.38 21.78 15.22
C ASP A 81 -4.20 20.89 16.18
N PRO A 82 -5.40 21.31 16.67
CA PRO A 82 -6.31 20.43 17.40
C PRO A 82 -6.73 19.17 16.62
N VAL A 83 -7.00 19.30 15.31
CA VAL A 83 -7.39 18.15 14.47
C VAL A 83 -6.25 17.15 14.35
N ILE A 84 -5.03 17.61 14.12
CA ILE A 84 -3.85 16.73 14.08
C ILE A 84 -3.62 16.06 15.44
N ALA A 85 -3.75 16.79 16.55
CA ALA A 85 -3.65 16.22 17.88
C ALA A 85 -4.72 15.15 18.14
N PHE A 86 -5.97 15.37 17.71
CA PHE A 86 -7.04 14.38 17.78
C PHE A 86 -6.72 13.13 16.95
N LEU A 87 -6.27 13.29 15.71
CA LEU A 87 -5.90 12.18 14.82
C LEU A 87 -4.68 11.40 15.33
N GLN A 88 -3.79 12.03 16.09
CA GLN A 88 -2.68 11.38 16.79
C GLN A 88 -3.09 10.71 18.12
N GLY A 89 -4.38 10.79 18.48
CA GLY A 89 -4.92 10.23 19.73
C GLY A 89 -4.54 11.03 20.99
N ARG A 90 -4.07 12.28 20.85
CA ARG A 90 -3.62 13.12 21.98
C ARG A 90 -4.73 13.94 22.62
N ASP A 91 -5.84 14.17 21.91
CA ASP A 91 -7.01 14.87 22.43
C ASP A 91 -8.31 14.24 21.96
N SER A 92 -8.77 13.22 22.68
CA SER A 92 -10.05 12.55 22.38
C SER A 92 -11.29 13.40 22.69
N THR A 93 -11.15 14.51 23.42
CA THR A 93 -12.30 15.34 23.86
C THR A 93 -12.94 16.11 22.70
N LEU A 94 -12.19 16.33 21.62
CA LEU A 94 -12.68 16.99 20.40
C LEU A 94 -13.68 16.15 19.61
N ALA A 95 -13.72 14.83 19.84
CA ALA A 95 -14.60 13.90 19.13
C ALA A 95 -16.05 14.39 19.10
N HIS A 96 -16.59 14.83 20.24
CA HIS A 96 -17.98 15.29 20.33
C HIS A 96 -18.23 16.54 19.47
N ARG A 97 -17.33 17.51 19.49
CA ARG A 97 -17.48 18.78 18.75
C ARG A 97 -17.37 18.58 17.24
N MET A 98 -16.49 17.67 16.82
CA MET A 98 -16.31 17.30 15.42
C MET A 98 -17.46 16.45 14.91
N ALA A 99 -17.88 15.43 15.66
CA ALA A 99 -19.02 14.58 15.31
C ALA A 99 -20.32 15.39 15.18
N ALA A 100 -20.49 16.44 15.99
CA ALA A 100 -21.60 17.39 15.90
C ALA A 100 -21.50 18.40 14.75
N ARG A 101 -20.50 18.29 13.86
CA ARG A 101 -20.26 19.17 12.68
C ARG A 101 -20.12 20.68 13.02
N GLY A 102 -19.87 21.03 14.28
CA GLY A 102 -19.79 22.43 14.73
C GLY A 102 -18.37 22.99 14.82
N PHE A 103 -17.35 22.17 14.59
CA PHE A 103 -15.95 22.55 14.79
C PHE A 103 -15.21 22.83 13.48
N LEU A 104 -15.24 21.88 12.54
CA LEU A 104 -14.46 21.91 11.31
C LEU A 104 -15.07 22.89 10.29
N PRO A 105 -14.27 23.62 9.50
CA PRO A 105 -14.73 24.10 8.20
C PRO A 105 -14.94 22.88 7.28
N GLU A 106 -16.05 22.85 6.54
CA GLU A 106 -16.47 21.72 5.72
C GLU A 106 -16.40 22.13 4.24
N GLY A 107 -15.33 21.73 3.56
CA GLY A 107 -15.10 22.04 2.15
C GLY A 107 -15.78 21.04 1.21
N PRO A 108 -15.43 21.07 -0.09
CA PRO A 108 -16.09 20.26 -1.12
C PRO A 108 -16.14 18.75 -0.84
N ARG A 109 -15.16 18.18 -0.12
CA ARG A 109 -15.15 16.74 0.22
C ARG A 109 -16.27 16.32 1.17
N PHE A 110 -16.92 17.26 1.86
CA PHE A 110 -18.06 16.99 2.74
C PHE A 110 -19.38 16.82 1.98
N ALA A 111 -19.47 17.23 0.70
CA ALA A 111 -20.71 17.16 -0.07
C ALA A 111 -21.29 15.74 -0.20
N ALA A 112 -20.44 14.70 -0.17
CA ALA A 112 -20.87 13.31 -0.18
C ALA A 112 -21.68 12.91 1.06
N LEU A 113 -21.50 13.61 2.19
CA LEU A 113 -22.27 13.39 3.40
C LEU A 113 -23.72 13.84 3.26
N ASP A 114 -23.99 14.82 2.40
CA ASP A 114 -25.34 15.39 2.26
C ASP A 114 -26.15 14.69 1.13
N ALA A 115 -25.55 13.73 0.43
CA ALA A 115 -26.15 13.04 -0.73
C ALA A 115 -27.04 11.83 -0.37
N TYR A 116 -27.09 11.44 0.91
CA TYR A 116 -27.76 10.21 1.36
C TYR A 116 -28.88 10.49 2.37
N ASP A 117 -29.78 11.45 2.15
CA ASP A 117 -30.91 11.65 3.08
C ASP A 117 -31.73 10.35 3.25
N ASP A 118 -31.63 9.74 4.42
CA ASP A 118 -32.54 8.69 4.87
C ASP A 118 -33.83 9.39 5.34
N GLU A 119 -34.90 9.28 4.54
CA GLU A 119 -36.19 9.93 4.79
C GLU A 119 -36.82 9.52 6.15
N GLU A 120 -36.38 8.43 6.79
CA GLU A 120 -36.87 8.01 8.11
C GLU A 120 -36.08 8.58 9.31
N THR A 121 -34.80 8.93 9.16
CA THR A 121 -33.95 9.35 10.28
C THR A 121 -33.35 10.76 10.15
N GLY A 122 -33.28 11.31 8.94
CA GLY A 122 -32.67 12.63 8.69
C GLY A 122 -31.17 12.70 8.99
N ASP A 123 -30.50 11.57 9.25
CA ASP A 123 -29.03 11.46 9.31
C ASP A 123 -28.57 10.68 8.09
N PRO A 124 -27.92 11.33 7.11
CA PRO A 124 -27.57 10.68 5.85
C PRO A 124 -26.67 9.45 5.96
N LEU A 125 -26.04 9.27 7.12
CA LEU A 125 -25.20 8.11 7.44
C LEU A 125 -25.65 7.43 8.73
N GLY A 126 -26.90 7.62 9.17
CA GLY A 126 -27.47 7.03 10.38
C GLY A 126 -27.35 5.50 10.42
N TRP A 127 -27.42 4.84 9.27
CA TRP A 127 -27.23 3.38 9.17
C TRP A 127 -25.74 2.96 9.33
N ALA A 128 -24.80 3.78 8.84
CA ALA A 128 -23.36 3.51 8.94
C ALA A 128 -22.77 3.95 10.30
N PHE A 129 -23.35 4.98 10.92
CA PHE A 129 -22.94 5.50 12.23
C PHE A 129 -23.78 5.00 13.40
N GLY A 130 -24.94 4.40 13.19
CA GLY A 130 -25.73 3.77 14.25
C GLY A 130 -24.98 2.65 14.98
N ALA A 131 -23.98 2.06 14.32
CA ALA A 131 -23.05 1.08 14.89
C ALA A 131 -21.69 1.66 15.33
N LEU A 132 -21.36 2.90 14.98
CA LEU A 132 -20.04 3.50 15.22
C LEU A 132 -20.08 4.52 16.37
N GLY A 133 -19.05 4.51 17.20
CA GLY A 133 -18.91 5.50 18.27
C GLY A 133 -18.70 6.92 17.71
N SER A 134 -19.05 7.94 18.50
CA SER A 134 -18.84 9.36 18.16
C SER A 134 -17.39 9.69 17.78
N THR A 135 -16.42 8.97 18.34
CA THR A 135 -15.00 9.08 18.00
C THR A 135 -14.70 8.69 16.55
N ASP A 136 -15.33 7.64 16.04
CA ASP A 136 -15.07 7.16 14.68
C ASP A 136 -15.67 8.12 13.65
N ARG A 137 -16.89 8.61 13.91
CA ARG A 137 -17.50 9.70 13.13
C ARG A 137 -16.58 10.92 13.09
N ALA A 138 -16.02 11.32 14.23
CA ALA A 138 -15.09 12.44 14.29
C ALA A 138 -13.79 12.18 13.49
N ARG A 139 -13.22 10.97 13.51
CA ARG A 139 -12.03 10.63 12.69
C ARG A 139 -12.33 10.67 11.20
N HIS A 140 -13.50 10.17 10.78
CA HIS A 140 -13.91 10.25 9.38
C HIS A 140 -14.01 11.71 8.91
N LEU A 141 -14.69 12.57 9.69
CA LEU A 141 -14.82 14.00 9.37
C LEU A 141 -13.47 14.72 9.38
N ALA A 142 -12.57 14.41 10.32
CA ALA A 142 -11.20 14.93 10.28
C ALA A 142 -10.41 14.47 9.05
N THR A 143 -10.64 13.24 8.61
CA THR A 143 -9.98 12.69 7.41
C THR A 143 -10.46 13.44 6.16
N LEU A 144 -11.77 13.71 6.03
CA LEU A 144 -12.32 14.56 4.97
C LEU A 144 -11.74 15.99 5.02
N TYR A 145 -11.61 16.57 6.22
CA TYR A 145 -10.99 17.88 6.41
C TYR A 145 -9.52 17.92 5.94
N LEU A 146 -8.73 16.88 6.22
CA LEU A 146 -7.37 16.79 5.70
C LEU A 146 -7.36 16.62 4.17
N ASN A 147 -8.31 15.85 3.61
CA ASN A 147 -8.44 15.69 2.17
C ASN A 147 -8.82 17.01 1.47
N ASP A 148 -9.66 17.86 2.07
CA ASP A 148 -9.91 19.22 1.56
C ASP A 148 -8.60 20.03 1.50
N LEU A 149 -7.77 19.98 2.55
CA LEU A 149 -6.47 20.67 2.56
C LEU A 149 -5.47 20.09 1.55
N ALA A 150 -5.54 18.79 1.26
CA ALA A 150 -4.76 18.18 0.18
C ALA A 150 -5.19 18.72 -1.20
N ASP A 151 -6.50 18.87 -1.44
CA ASP A 151 -7.00 19.48 -2.68
C ASP A 151 -6.54 20.95 -2.82
N VAL A 152 -6.41 21.67 -1.71
CA VAL A 152 -5.85 23.03 -1.69
C VAL A 152 -4.36 23.02 -2.05
N LEU A 153 -3.57 22.12 -1.46
CA LEU A 153 -2.16 21.93 -1.85
C LEU A 153 -2.03 21.56 -3.32
N GLN A 154 -2.91 20.70 -3.82
CA GLN A 154 -2.95 20.31 -5.22
C GLN A 154 -3.23 21.50 -6.13
N GLY A 155 -4.22 22.31 -5.80
CA GLY A 155 -4.60 23.48 -6.61
C GLY A 155 -3.65 24.67 -6.48
N ALA A 156 -3.03 24.87 -5.32
CA ALA A 156 -2.27 26.08 -5.00
C ALA A 156 -0.74 25.93 -5.14
N VAL A 157 -0.21 24.71 -5.02
CA VAL A 157 1.24 24.47 -4.86
C VAL A 157 1.79 23.49 -5.87
N ASP A 158 1.15 22.32 -5.99
CA ASP A 158 1.65 21.24 -6.83
C ASP A 158 0.51 20.34 -7.28
N GLU A 159 0.18 20.36 -8.57
CA GLU A 159 -0.89 19.53 -9.16
C GLU A 159 -0.71 18.02 -8.93
N ARG A 160 0.51 17.59 -8.59
CA ARG A 160 0.86 16.18 -8.32
C ARG A 160 0.57 15.76 -6.87
N PHE A 161 0.20 16.69 -5.99
CA PHE A 161 0.04 16.46 -4.55
C PHE A 161 -1.06 15.45 -4.21
N GLU A 162 -0.68 14.37 -3.53
CA GLU A 162 -1.59 13.41 -2.90
C GLU A 162 -0.92 12.81 -1.64
N PHE A 163 -1.69 12.49 -0.60
CA PHE A 163 -1.13 11.96 0.65
C PHE A 163 -0.43 10.59 0.51
N VAL A 164 -0.84 9.77 -0.47
CA VAL A 164 -0.38 8.36 -0.60
C VAL A 164 0.19 8.04 -2.00
N ARG A 165 0.10 8.96 -2.98
CA ARG A 165 0.53 8.74 -4.37
C ARG A 165 1.15 9.98 -5.04
N TYR A 166 1.80 10.80 -4.23
CA TYR A 166 2.43 12.03 -4.71
C TYR A 166 3.34 11.80 -5.91
N ALA A 167 3.14 12.54 -7.01
CA ALA A 167 4.00 12.45 -8.19
C ALA A 167 4.18 11.05 -8.78
N GLU A 168 3.25 10.11 -8.52
CA GLU A 168 3.31 8.73 -9.02
C GLU A 168 3.39 8.69 -10.56
N SER A 169 2.66 9.55 -11.24
CA SER A 169 2.64 9.67 -12.71
C SER A 169 4.00 9.99 -13.34
N LEU A 170 4.92 10.63 -12.60
CA LEU A 170 6.26 10.97 -13.08
C LEU A 170 7.20 9.77 -13.14
N ALA A 171 6.89 8.70 -12.41
CA ALA A 171 7.79 7.54 -12.27
C ALA A 171 7.11 6.22 -12.67
N ALA A 172 5.79 6.11 -12.56
CA ALA A 172 5.06 4.90 -12.89
C ALA A 172 5.18 4.57 -14.38
N ALA A 173 5.81 3.42 -14.68
CA ALA A 173 5.99 2.89 -16.02
C ALA A 173 6.62 3.87 -17.04
N GLN A 174 7.43 4.83 -16.59
CA GLN A 174 8.10 5.79 -17.47
C GLN A 174 9.37 5.19 -18.09
N PRO A 175 9.44 5.00 -19.42
CA PRO A 175 10.59 4.33 -20.05
C PRO A 175 11.87 5.17 -20.00
N THR A 176 11.76 6.50 -19.89
CA THR A 176 12.88 7.43 -19.80
C THR A 176 12.81 8.25 -18.51
N PHE A 177 13.96 8.79 -18.10
CA PHE A 177 14.07 9.65 -16.93
C PHE A 177 13.71 11.11 -17.22
N ASP A 178 13.32 11.46 -18.45
CA ASP A 178 13.11 12.85 -18.86
C ASP A 178 12.01 13.57 -18.06
N PRO A 179 10.83 12.98 -17.77
CA PRO A 179 9.80 13.64 -16.97
C PRO A 179 10.30 13.96 -15.55
N LEU A 180 11.03 13.04 -14.92
CA LEU A 180 11.65 13.26 -13.61
C LEU A 180 12.75 14.32 -13.68
N ALA A 181 13.61 14.27 -14.69
CA ALA A 181 14.68 15.24 -14.87
C ALA A 181 14.13 16.67 -15.06
N GLN A 182 13.06 16.82 -15.85
CA GLN A 182 12.38 18.10 -16.04
C GLN A 182 11.79 18.60 -14.73
N ALA A 183 11.00 17.77 -14.03
CA ALA A 183 10.41 18.13 -12.74
C ALA A 183 11.46 18.48 -11.67
N LEU A 184 12.59 17.78 -11.65
CA LEU A 184 13.69 18.04 -10.72
C LEU A 184 14.50 19.31 -11.05
N ALA A 185 14.42 19.80 -12.29
CA ALA A 185 15.07 21.03 -12.73
C ALA A 185 14.20 22.28 -12.48
N GLU A 186 12.89 22.11 -12.26
CA GLU A 186 11.98 23.19 -11.91
C GLU A 186 12.29 23.77 -10.51
N ALA A 187 11.94 25.05 -10.33
CA ALA A 187 12.12 25.75 -9.08
C ALA A 187 11.36 25.04 -7.94
N PRO A 188 11.97 24.86 -6.75
CA PRO A 188 11.32 24.20 -5.63
C PRO A 188 10.01 24.89 -5.22
N ASN A 189 8.91 24.15 -5.20
CA ASN A 189 7.64 24.61 -4.64
C ASN A 189 7.64 24.51 -3.10
N LEU A 190 6.52 24.84 -2.46
CA LEU A 190 6.40 24.81 -0.99
C LEU A 190 6.67 23.42 -0.38
N VAL A 191 6.25 22.35 -1.05
CA VAL A 191 6.50 20.96 -0.60
C VAL A 191 7.99 20.65 -0.70
N ASP A 192 8.63 21.00 -1.82
CA ASP A 192 10.07 20.80 -2.04
C ASP A 192 10.91 21.59 -1.03
N GLN A 193 10.54 22.84 -0.76
CA GLN A 193 11.21 23.71 0.22
C GLN A 193 11.11 23.12 1.63
N THR A 194 9.91 22.70 2.02
CA THR A 194 9.66 22.04 3.31
C THR A 194 10.51 20.77 3.45
N LEU A 195 10.56 19.96 2.39
CA LEU A 195 11.37 18.74 2.35
C LEU A 195 12.87 19.03 2.45
N ALA A 196 13.36 20.07 1.77
CA ALA A 196 14.75 20.49 1.83
C ALA A 196 15.15 20.97 3.23
N GLU A 197 14.31 21.75 3.91
CA GLU A 197 14.54 22.20 5.29
C GLU A 197 14.63 21.00 6.25
N LEU A 198 13.67 20.07 6.16
CA LEU A 198 13.64 18.88 7.02
C LEU A 198 14.81 17.95 6.74
N THR A 199 15.23 17.84 5.48
CA THR A 199 16.42 17.08 5.08
C THR A 199 17.67 17.69 5.72
N GLN A 200 17.85 19.00 5.65
CA GLN A 200 18.99 19.68 6.27
C GLN A 200 19.00 19.50 7.78
N ALA A 201 17.84 19.59 8.43
CA ALA A 201 17.72 19.35 9.87
C ALA A 201 18.17 17.92 10.25
N ALA A 202 17.69 16.91 9.52
CA ALA A 202 18.08 15.51 9.75
C ALA A 202 19.59 15.27 9.50
N MET A 203 20.17 15.90 8.47
CA MET A 203 21.60 15.81 8.19
C MET A 203 22.45 16.49 9.28
N ALA A 204 21.98 17.62 9.83
CA ALA A 204 22.65 18.32 10.91
C ALA A 204 22.62 17.52 12.23
N GLU A 205 21.50 16.85 12.51
CA GLU A 205 21.32 16.02 13.70
C GLU A 205 22.17 14.76 13.67
N HIS A 206 22.14 14.02 12.55
CA HIS A 206 22.71 12.67 12.49
C HIS A 206 24.11 12.60 11.86
N GLN A 207 24.51 13.59 11.06
CA GLN A 207 25.83 13.67 10.40
C GLN A 207 26.28 12.34 9.73
N PRO A 208 25.44 11.70 8.88
CA PRO A 208 25.73 10.37 8.36
C PRO A 208 26.86 10.38 7.32
N GLN A 209 27.54 9.24 7.17
CA GLN A 209 28.51 9.00 6.08
C GLN A 209 27.86 8.39 4.83
N LEU A 210 26.78 7.64 5.03
CA LEU A 210 25.98 6.98 4.02
C LEU A 210 24.51 7.22 4.33
N VAL A 211 23.75 7.71 3.36
CA VAL A 211 22.30 7.85 3.42
C VAL A 211 21.65 6.81 2.53
N LEU A 212 20.73 6.04 3.10
CA LEU A 212 19.94 5.04 2.40
C LEU A 212 18.55 5.59 2.13
N LEU A 213 18.19 5.72 0.86
CA LEU A 213 16.88 6.17 0.42
C LEU A 213 16.08 4.96 -0.06
N SER A 214 15.09 4.55 0.73
CA SER A 214 14.18 3.47 0.36
C SER A 214 12.97 4.01 -0.39
N VAL A 215 12.80 3.58 -1.63
CA VAL A 215 11.75 3.98 -2.58
C VAL A 215 10.82 2.79 -2.79
N PRO A 216 9.73 2.69 -2.00
CA PRO A 216 8.85 1.53 -2.07
C PRO A 216 7.95 1.50 -3.31
N PHE A 217 7.62 2.66 -3.88
CA PHE A 217 6.68 2.78 -5.00
C PHE A 217 6.96 4.03 -5.86
N PRO A 218 6.44 4.13 -7.09
CA PRO A 218 6.82 5.19 -8.02
C PRO A 218 6.63 6.62 -7.47
N GLY A 219 5.53 6.89 -6.74
CA GLY A 219 5.29 8.21 -6.14
C GLY A 219 6.37 8.68 -5.13
N SER A 220 7.17 7.77 -4.60
CA SER A 220 8.23 8.14 -3.67
C SER A 220 9.56 8.54 -4.33
N VAL A 221 9.70 8.32 -5.65
CA VAL A 221 10.96 8.54 -6.40
C VAL A 221 11.34 10.02 -6.43
N TYR A 222 10.40 10.89 -6.82
CA TYR A 222 10.65 12.34 -6.91
C TYR A 222 11.11 12.91 -5.57
N GLY A 223 10.40 12.58 -4.49
CA GLY A 223 10.77 13.01 -3.14
C GLY A 223 12.13 12.48 -2.69
N ALA A 224 12.47 11.22 -3.02
CA ALA A 224 13.80 10.67 -2.74
C ALA A 224 14.90 11.45 -3.48
N LEU A 225 14.68 11.80 -4.74
CA LEU A 225 15.66 12.56 -5.53
C LEU A 225 15.76 14.02 -5.08
N ARG A 226 14.68 14.65 -4.59
CA ARG A 226 14.73 15.97 -3.94
C ARG A 226 15.53 15.96 -2.63
N ILE A 227 15.40 14.90 -1.83
CA ILE A 227 16.25 14.68 -0.65
C ILE A 227 17.72 14.57 -1.10
N ALA A 228 18.00 13.74 -2.10
CA ALA A 228 19.34 13.56 -2.63
C ALA A 228 19.94 14.86 -3.19
N GLN A 229 19.18 15.66 -3.96
CA GLN A 229 19.57 16.99 -4.43
C GLN A 229 20.01 17.89 -3.28
N THR A 230 19.21 17.96 -2.22
CA THR A 230 19.49 18.78 -1.04
C THR A 230 20.78 18.33 -0.35
N ILE A 231 20.97 17.01 -0.18
CA ILE A 231 22.19 16.43 0.41
C ILE A 231 23.40 16.74 -0.47
N ARG A 232 23.32 16.58 -1.79
CA ARG A 232 24.44 16.87 -2.71
C ARG A 232 24.88 18.33 -2.65
N GLN A 233 23.92 19.25 -2.51
CA GLN A 233 24.21 20.69 -2.43
C GLN A 233 24.93 21.08 -1.12
N HIS A 234 24.57 20.47 0.01
CA HIS A 234 25.05 20.90 1.34
C HIS A 234 26.10 19.96 1.96
N HIS A 235 26.12 18.69 1.55
CA HIS A 235 26.96 17.62 2.09
C HIS A 235 27.52 16.71 0.97
N PRO A 236 28.28 17.25 -0.01
CA PRO A 236 28.74 16.50 -1.19
C PRO A 236 29.63 15.29 -0.88
N GLN A 237 30.21 15.23 0.31
CA GLN A 237 31.02 14.11 0.80
C GLN A 237 30.20 12.88 1.21
N VAL A 238 28.90 13.06 1.52
CA VAL A 238 28.03 11.99 1.99
C VAL A 238 27.63 11.11 0.81
N ARG A 239 27.74 9.80 1.01
CA ARG A 239 27.33 8.83 -0.01
C ARG A 239 25.85 8.54 0.08
N ILE A 240 25.20 8.34 -1.06
CA ILE A 240 23.77 8.11 -1.15
C ILE A 240 23.52 6.81 -1.91
N ALA A 241 22.76 5.90 -1.32
CA ALA A 241 22.31 4.68 -1.97
C ALA A 241 20.78 4.63 -2.06
N LEU A 242 20.27 4.23 -3.23
CA LEU A 242 18.85 4.04 -3.50
C LEU A 242 18.50 2.54 -3.44
N GLY A 243 17.37 2.18 -2.84
CA GLY A 243 16.84 0.81 -2.85
C GLY A 243 15.33 0.82 -2.64
N GLY A 244 14.69 -0.34 -2.49
CA GLY A 244 13.25 -0.44 -2.19
C GLY A 244 12.44 -1.14 -3.28
N GLY A 245 11.12 -1.24 -3.08
CA GLY A 245 10.19 -1.94 -3.97
C GLY A 245 10.31 -1.49 -5.42
N PHE A 246 10.22 -0.17 -5.67
CA PHE A 246 10.33 0.41 -7.01
C PHE A 246 11.67 0.07 -7.69
N VAL A 247 12.75 0.03 -6.93
CA VAL A 247 14.07 -0.33 -7.47
C VAL A 247 14.08 -1.81 -7.89
N ASN A 248 13.40 -2.66 -7.12
CA ASN A 248 13.35 -4.11 -7.32
C ASN A 248 12.40 -4.54 -8.44
N THR A 249 11.42 -3.73 -8.81
CA THR A 249 10.48 -4.00 -9.89
C THR A 249 10.86 -3.23 -11.16
N GLU A 250 10.97 -1.91 -11.10
CA GLU A 250 11.12 -1.06 -12.28
C GLU A 250 12.57 -0.89 -12.75
N LEU A 251 13.55 -0.89 -11.85
CA LEU A 251 14.93 -0.50 -12.19
C LEU A 251 15.88 -1.70 -12.43
N ARG A 252 15.35 -2.90 -12.68
CA ARG A 252 16.19 -4.11 -12.88
C ARG A 252 17.10 -4.06 -14.10
N GLU A 253 16.72 -3.30 -15.11
CA GLU A 253 17.48 -3.09 -16.36
C GLU A 253 17.99 -1.64 -16.46
N LEU A 254 18.22 -0.97 -15.32
CA LEU A 254 18.64 0.43 -15.27
C LEU A 254 19.86 0.70 -16.16
N ALA A 255 19.69 1.61 -17.12
CA ALA A 255 20.71 2.07 -18.04
C ALA A 255 20.84 3.60 -18.07
N GLU A 256 20.13 4.31 -17.19
CA GLU A 256 20.08 5.78 -17.13
C GLU A 256 21.20 6.35 -16.25
N PRO A 257 22.24 6.99 -16.82
CA PRO A 257 23.35 7.55 -16.04
C PRO A 257 22.98 8.82 -15.27
N ARG A 258 21.97 9.60 -15.70
CA ARG A 258 21.57 10.85 -15.02
C ARG A 258 21.01 10.63 -13.63
N LEU A 259 20.48 9.43 -13.33
CA LEU A 259 20.07 9.08 -11.97
C LEU A 259 21.24 9.22 -10.98
N PHE A 260 22.46 8.93 -11.42
CA PHE A 260 23.68 9.00 -10.62
C PHE A 260 24.23 10.42 -10.44
N ASP A 261 23.57 11.44 -11.00
CA ASP A 261 23.80 12.83 -10.61
C ASP A 261 23.25 13.11 -9.21
N PHE A 262 22.28 12.30 -8.76
CA PHE A 262 21.65 12.41 -7.46
C PHE A 262 22.22 11.41 -6.45
N VAL A 263 22.40 10.14 -6.86
CA VAL A 263 22.82 9.04 -5.98
C VAL A 263 24.17 8.45 -6.38
N ASP A 264 24.87 7.78 -5.47
CA ASP A 264 26.13 7.09 -5.77
C ASP A 264 25.90 5.61 -6.15
N PHE A 265 24.90 4.98 -5.54
CA PHE A 265 24.63 3.54 -5.65
C PHE A 265 23.14 3.26 -5.79
N VAL A 266 22.78 2.20 -6.50
CA VAL A 266 21.40 1.66 -6.50
C VAL A 266 21.48 0.16 -6.21
N THR A 267 20.82 -0.32 -5.16
CA THR A 267 20.91 -1.72 -4.70
C THR A 267 19.61 -2.49 -4.98
N LEU A 268 19.71 -3.74 -5.42
CA LEU A 268 18.57 -4.63 -5.68
C LEU A 268 18.37 -5.71 -4.59
N ASP A 269 17.13 -6.16 -4.52
CA ASP A 269 16.58 -7.23 -3.68
C ASP A 269 16.66 -6.93 -2.17
N GLY A 270 16.76 -7.95 -1.31
CA GLY A 270 16.94 -7.77 0.12
C GLY A 270 18.19 -6.91 0.42
N GLY A 271 17.97 -5.78 1.10
CA GLY A 271 19.00 -4.76 1.33
C GLY A 271 20.11 -5.17 2.28
N GLU A 272 19.90 -6.22 3.08
CA GLU A 272 20.82 -6.70 4.10
C GLU A 272 22.21 -7.00 3.52
N ARG A 273 22.29 -7.82 2.47
CA ARG A 273 23.56 -8.22 1.85
C ARG A 273 24.20 -7.09 1.02
N PRO A 274 23.50 -6.43 0.07
CA PRO A 274 24.06 -5.35 -0.73
C PRO A 274 24.57 -4.18 0.12
N VAL A 275 23.80 -3.74 1.12
CA VAL A 275 24.19 -2.61 1.97
C VAL A 275 25.40 -2.95 2.85
N LEU A 276 25.50 -4.16 3.39
CA LEU A 276 26.73 -4.58 4.08
C LEU A 276 27.94 -4.55 3.15
N SER A 277 27.81 -5.09 1.93
CA SER A 277 28.90 -5.04 0.95
C SER A 277 29.31 -3.60 0.64
N LEU A 278 28.32 -2.69 0.57
CA LEU A 278 28.56 -1.28 0.32
C LEU A 278 29.28 -0.60 1.50
N ILE A 279 28.87 -0.87 2.73
CA ILE A 279 29.51 -0.33 3.93
C ILE A 279 30.97 -0.80 4.00
N GLU A 280 31.23 -2.09 3.81
CA GLU A 280 32.60 -2.65 3.78
C GLU A 280 33.45 -1.99 2.68
N HIS A 281 32.85 -1.70 1.53
CA HIS A 281 33.53 -1.00 0.44
C HIS A 281 33.91 0.43 0.82
N LEU A 282 32.97 1.19 1.39
CA LEU A 282 33.20 2.56 1.85
C LEU A 282 34.22 2.65 2.99
N GLN A 283 34.36 1.57 3.77
CA GLN A 283 35.40 1.44 4.80
C GLN A 283 36.76 0.96 4.26
N GLY A 284 36.88 0.71 2.95
CA GLY A 284 38.12 0.24 2.32
C GLY A 284 38.44 -1.25 2.58
N GLN A 285 37.50 -2.01 3.14
CA GLN A 285 37.65 -3.43 3.47
C GLN A 285 37.26 -4.33 2.28
N ARG A 286 36.53 -3.78 1.32
CA ARG A 286 36.05 -4.47 0.11
C ARG A 286 36.33 -3.64 -1.14
N SER A 287 36.77 -4.29 -2.22
CA SER A 287 36.91 -3.61 -3.52
C SER A 287 35.53 -3.35 -4.14
N ARG A 288 35.43 -2.28 -4.95
CA ARG A 288 34.20 -1.94 -5.68
C ARG A 288 33.67 -3.12 -6.50
N GLU A 289 34.56 -3.85 -7.17
CA GLU A 289 34.24 -5.03 -8.00
C GLU A 289 33.59 -6.19 -7.22
N ARG A 290 33.62 -6.15 -5.88
CA ARG A 290 33.03 -7.16 -5.00
C ARG A 290 31.71 -6.71 -4.37
N LEU A 291 31.11 -5.62 -4.85
CA LEU A 291 29.76 -5.21 -4.47
C LEU A 291 28.72 -6.24 -4.94
N VAL A 292 27.68 -6.42 -4.13
CA VAL A 292 26.59 -7.39 -4.38
C VAL A 292 25.37 -6.62 -4.88
N ARG A 293 24.81 -7.03 -6.03
CA ARG A 293 23.59 -6.47 -6.62
C ARG A 293 23.48 -4.94 -6.59
N THR A 294 24.57 -4.26 -6.96
CA THR A 294 24.68 -2.79 -6.86
C THR A 294 24.98 -2.20 -8.22
N PHE A 295 24.09 -1.35 -8.74
CA PHE A 295 24.40 -0.50 -9.88
C PHE A 295 25.27 0.68 -9.47
N VAL A 296 26.18 1.02 -10.36
CA VAL A 296 27.10 2.14 -10.25
C VAL A 296 27.23 2.83 -11.60
N ARG A 297 27.61 4.11 -11.58
CA ARG A 297 28.06 4.82 -12.78
C ARG A 297 29.55 4.57 -13.04
N GLU A 298 29.87 4.18 -14.27
CA GLU A 298 31.24 4.08 -14.81
C GLU A 298 31.27 4.91 -16.10
N ASP A 299 31.96 6.04 -16.05
CA ASP A 299 31.90 7.10 -17.07
C ASP A 299 30.44 7.51 -17.34
N ASP A 300 29.98 7.44 -18.59
CA ASP A 300 28.60 7.73 -18.99
C ASP A 300 27.71 6.47 -19.06
N ARG A 301 28.11 5.38 -18.38
CA ARG A 301 27.38 4.10 -18.41
C ARG A 301 26.99 3.62 -17.02
N VAL A 302 25.85 2.95 -16.95
CA VAL A 302 25.42 2.23 -15.76
C VAL A 302 25.91 0.79 -15.85
N ARG A 303 26.52 0.30 -14.76
CA ARG A 303 27.00 -1.08 -14.65
C ARG A 303 26.45 -1.72 -13.39
N LEU A 304 25.89 -2.93 -13.52
CA LEU A 304 25.54 -3.77 -12.39
C LEU A 304 26.77 -4.55 -11.90
N LEU A 305 27.15 -4.33 -10.65
CA LEU A 305 28.13 -5.16 -9.95
C LEU A 305 27.39 -6.21 -9.14
N ASN A 306 27.68 -7.48 -9.42
CA ASN A 306 26.98 -8.60 -8.78
C ASN A 306 27.96 -9.71 -8.40
N TRP A 307 28.76 -9.44 -7.37
CA TRP A 307 29.63 -10.44 -6.80
C TRP A 307 28.80 -11.59 -6.21
N PRO A 308 29.11 -12.87 -6.55
CA PRO A 308 28.33 -14.00 -6.06
C PRO A 308 28.59 -14.22 -4.58
N GLU A 309 27.64 -13.79 -3.76
CA GLU A 309 27.64 -13.97 -2.30
C GLU A 309 26.23 -14.36 -1.84
N PRO A 310 26.07 -15.33 -0.92
CA PRO A 310 24.76 -15.75 -0.46
C PRO A 310 24.06 -14.64 0.31
N ASP A 311 22.74 -14.64 0.21
CA ASP A 311 21.88 -13.78 1.00
C ASP A 311 21.96 -14.08 2.49
N ILE A 312 21.50 -13.12 3.29
CA ILE A 312 21.32 -13.31 4.72
C ILE A 312 20.04 -14.14 4.90
N PRO A 313 20.11 -15.32 5.55
CA PRO A 313 18.91 -16.11 5.81
C PRO A 313 17.88 -15.30 6.59
N PHE A 314 16.59 -15.47 6.28
CA PHE A 314 15.50 -14.77 6.97
C PHE A 314 15.51 -14.92 8.51
N GLU A 315 16.01 -16.04 9.02
CA GLU A 315 16.16 -16.25 10.46
C GLU A 315 17.22 -15.33 11.10
N ASP A 316 18.22 -14.91 10.31
CA ASP A 316 19.41 -14.15 10.70
C ASP A 316 19.33 -12.64 10.44
N VAL A 317 18.22 -12.14 9.85
CA VAL A 317 18.02 -10.70 9.59
C VAL A 317 17.77 -9.88 10.85
N GLY A 318 17.56 -10.55 11.99
CA GLY A 318 17.36 -9.90 13.29
C GLY A 318 15.93 -9.36 13.50
N THR A 319 15.78 -8.48 14.50
CA THR A 319 14.49 -7.87 14.87
C THR A 319 14.41 -6.46 14.29
N PRO A 320 13.33 -6.07 13.61
CA PRO A 320 13.12 -4.67 13.23
C PRO A 320 13.01 -3.77 14.46
N THR A 321 13.43 -2.52 14.32
CA THR A 321 13.37 -1.51 15.40
C THR A 321 12.68 -0.25 14.90
N TRP A 322 11.79 0.29 15.72
CA TRP A 322 11.12 1.58 15.53
C TRP A 322 11.80 2.71 16.28
N ASP A 323 12.89 2.41 17.01
CA ASP A 323 13.73 3.42 17.63
C ASP A 323 14.23 4.43 16.58
N GLY A 324 14.14 5.72 16.91
CA GLY A 324 14.39 6.83 15.99
C GLY A 324 13.19 7.26 15.14
N LEU A 325 12.08 6.51 15.12
CA LEU A 325 10.86 6.91 14.42
C LEU A 325 9.85 7.56 15.37
N PRO A 326 9.12 8.60 14.92
CA PRO A 326 8.17 9.33 15.76
C PRO A 326 6.83 8.57 15.90
N ILE A 327 6.85 7.39 16.52
CA ILE A 327 5.71 6.44 16.55
C ILE A 327 4.42 7.01 17.15
N HIS A 328 4.49 8.07 17.96
CA HIS A 328 3.34 8.77 18.55
C HIS A 328 2.82 9.95 17.72
N ASN A 329 3.41 10.20 16.54
CA ASN A 329 3.05 11.32 15.67
C ASN A 329 2.24 10.88 14.44
N TYR A 330 2.08 9.57 14.20
CA TYR A 330 1.30 9.05 13.08
C TYR A 330 -0.20 9.30 13.28
N LEU A 331 -0.94 9.42 12.18
CA LEU A 331 -2.35 9.79 12.15
C LEU A 331 -3.24 8.54 12.05
N SER A 332 -4.27 8.46 12.89
CA SER A 332 -5.38 7.50 12.76
C SER A 332 -6.43 8.05 11.80
N LEU A 333 -6.35 7.67 10.53
CA LEU A 333 -7.27 8.12 9.48
C LEU A 333 -8.41 7.11 9.29
N LEU A 334 -9.57 7.58 8.83
CA LEU A 334 -10.74 6.75 8.60
C LEU A 334 -11.39 7.09 7.26
N ASP A 335 -10.86 6.51 6.19
CA ASP A 335 -11.36 6.71 4.82
C ASP A 335 -12.69 6.00 4.56
N MET A 336 -12.86 4.81 5.13
CA MET A 336 -14.08 4.01 5.01
C MET A 336 -14.53 3.48 6.36
N LEU A 337 -15.85 3.40 6.53
CA LEU A 337 -16.49 2.96 7.78
C LEU A 337 -16.52 1.43 7.94
N ASN A 338 -16.18 0.68 6.90
CA ASN A 338 -16.13 -0.78 6.93
C ASN A 338 -15.04 -1.28 7.91
N PRO A 339 -15.35 -2.11 8.92
CA PRO A 339 -14.42 -2.53 9.97
C PRO A 339 -13.10 -3.14 9.46
N MET A 340 -13.15 -3.88 8.35
CA MET A 340 -11.96 -4.47 7.74
C MET A 340 -11.07 -3.38 7.14
N HIS A 341 -11.66 -2.42 6.42
CA HIS A 341 -10.91 -1.29 5.83
C HIS A 341 -10.20 -0.43 6.87
N ARG A 342 -10.76 -0.32 8.08
CA ARG A 342 -10.14 0.44 9.18
C ARG A 342 -8.75 -0.07 9.52
N LEU A 343 -8.47 -1.36 9.37
CA LEU A 343 -7.18 -1.94 9.72
C LEU A 343 -6.01 -1.37 8.91
N TRP A 344 -6.26 -0.80 7.72
CA TRP A 344 -5.21 -0.17 6.90
C TRP A 344 -4.94 1.29 7.23
N SER A 345 -5.90 2.02 7.81
CA SER A 345 -5.83 3.48 8.00
C SER A 345 -5.92 3.92 9.47
N ASP A 346 -6.64 3.16 10.30
CA ASP A 346 -6.92 3.49 11.69
C ASP A 346 -5.80 2.95 12.59
N GLY A 347 -4.91 3.86 12.97
CA GLY A 347 -3.82 3.60 13.89
C GLY A 347 -2.60 2.93 13.26
N ARG A 348 -1.61 2.73 14.13
CA ARG A 348 -0.32 2.15 13.80
C ARG A 348 -0.32 0.64 14.11
N TRP A 349 0.14 -0.14 13.14
CA TRP A 349 0.39 -1.58 13.31
C TRP A 349 1.90 -1.86 13.23
N ASN A 350 2.43 -2.63 14.19
CA ASN A 350 3.79 -3.17 14.07
C ASN A 350 3.85 -4.09 12.86
N LYS A 351 4.77 -3.84 11.94
CA LYS A 351 4.93 -4.64 10.72
C LYS A 351 5.96 -5.72 10.98
N LEU A 352 5.57 -6.97 10.80
CA LEU A 352 6.47 -8.12 10.91
C LEU A 352 6.18 -9.10 9.76
N THR A 353 7.13 -9.96 9.41
CA THR A 353 6.97 -10.99 8.39
C THR A 353 7.09 -12.34 9.08
N VAL A 354 6.22 -13.29 8.72
CA VAL A 354 6.26 -14.67 9.25
C VAL A 354 7.23 -15.53 8.42
N ALA A 355 7.24 -15.34 7.11
CA ALA A 355 8.14 -15.97 6.15
C ALA A 355 8.50 -15.01 5.01
N HIS A 356 9.75 -15.04 4.57
CA HIS A 356 10.17 -14.32 3.37
C HIS A 356 9.76 -15.11 2.12
N GLY A 357 9.33 -14.42 1.07
CA GLY A 357 8.88 -15.06 -0.18
C GLY A 357 7.47 -15.64 -0.13
N CYS A 358 7.07 -16.28 -1.22
CA CYS A 358 5.81 -17.01 -1.32
C CYS A 358 6.05 -18.51 -1.52
N TYR A 359 5.54 -19.34 -0.60
CA TYR A 359 5.64 -20.80 -0.71
C TYR A 359 4.91 -21.39 -1.93
N TRP A 360 3.97 -20.64 -2.53
CA TRP A 360 3.21 -21.10 -3.71
C TRP A 360 3.98 -20.89 -5.03
N LYS A 361 4.58 -19.70 -5.23
CA LYS A 361 5.45 -19.31 -6.37
C LYS A 361 5.00 -19.83 -7.77
N LYS A 362 3.70 -19.85 -8.02
CA LYS A 362 3.12 -20.40 -9.28
C LYS A 362 2.11 -19.50 -9.95
N CYS A 363 1.61 -18.47 -9.26
CA CYS A 363 0.63 -17.54 -9.84
C CYS A 363 1.19 -16.90 -11.11
N SER A 364 0.45 -16.99 -12.21
CA SER A 364 0.92 -16.51 -13.51
C SER A 364 1.01 -14.98 -13.63
N PHE A 365 0.37 -14.26 -12.71
CA PHE A 365 0.35 -12.80 -12.64
C PHE A 365 1.34 -12.22 -11.62
N CYS A 366 1.93 -13.04 -10.75
CA CYS A 366 2.89 -12.58 -9.76
C CYS A 366 4.30 -12.54 -10.36
N ASP A 367 5.17 -11.70 -9.79
CA ASP A 367 6.58 -11.57 -10.16
C ASP A 367 7.44 -12.72 -9.60
N VAL A 368 7.06 -13.96 -9.92
CA VAL A 368 7.64 -15.19 -9.35
C VAL A 368 9.14 -15.35 -9.61
N SER A 369 9.70 -14.62 -10.57
CA SER A 369 11.14 -14.61 -10.85
C SER A 369 11.94 -13.67 -9.94
N LEU A 370 11.28 -12.74 -9.23
CA LEU A 370 11.96 -11.75 -8.38
C LEU A 370 12.16 -12.28 -6.96
N ASP A 371 13.21 -11.81 -6.27
CA ASP A 371 13.65 -12.34 -4.97
C ASP A 371 12.52 -12.35 -3.92
N TYR A 372 11.78 -11.24 -3.81
CA TYR A 372 10.74 -11.06 -2.80
C TYR A 372 9.57 -12.04 -2.89
N ILE A 373 9.34 -12.67 -4.06
CA ILE A 373 8.41 -13.81 -4.22
C ILE A 373 9.18 -15.12 -4.27
N GLY A 374 10.27 -15.12 -5.02
CA GLY A 374 10.93 -16.32 -5.53
C GLY A 374 11.85 -17.02 -4.54
N ARG A 375 12.34 -16.32 -3.52
CA ARG A 375 13.15 -16.88 -2.44
C ARG A 375 12.24 -17.10 -1.22
N TYR A 376 11.88 -18.35 -0.97
CA TYR A 376 11.05 -18.70 0.18
C TYR A 376 11.88 -19.19 1.36
N GLU A 377 11.79 -18.50 2.50
CA GLU A 377 12.49 -18.81 3.73
C GLU A 377 11.59 -18.60 4.95
N THR A 378 11.73 -19.46 5.96
CA THR A 378 10.96 -19.40 7.21
C THR A 378 11.90 -19.16 8.40
N ALA A 379 11.37 -18.59 9.48
CA ALA A 379 12.04 -18.57 10.78
C ALA A 379 11.31 -19.51 11.75
N GLN A 380 11.96 -19.93 12.84
CA GLN A 380 11.27 -20.66 13.90
C GLN A 380 10.20 -19.80 14.59
N ALA A 381 9.10 -20.41 15.02
CA ALA A 381 8.03 -19.72 15.75
C ALA A 381 8.55 -19.06 17.04
N SER A 382 9.48 -19.71 17.74
CA SER A 382 10.15 -19.13 18.91
C SER A 382 10.87 -17.83 18.58
N THR A 383 11.63 -17.79 17.48
CA THR A 383 12.31 -16.59 16.99
C THR A 383 11.32 -15.48 16.62
N LEU A 384 10.20 -15.82 15.98
CA LEU A 384 9.16 -14.84 15.67
C LEU A 384 8.53 -14.26 16.94
N VAL A 385 8.25 -15.09 17.95
CA VAL A 385 7.70 -14.61 19.23
C VAL A 385 8.73 -13.80 20.01
N ASP A 386 10.02 -14.16 19.98
CA ASP A 386 11.10 -13.34 20.56
C ASP A 386 11.14 -11.93 19.92
N ARG A 387 10.98 -11.87 18.59
CA ARG A 387 10.87 -10.60 17.85
C ARG A 387 9.62 -9.82 18.27
N ILE A 388 8.46 -10.47 18.38
CA ILE A 388 7.21 -9.84 18.83
C ILE A 388 7.36 -9.25 20.24
N GLU A 389 7.87 -10.01 21.21
CA GLU A 389 8.05 -9.55 22.58
C GLU A 389 8.98 -8.33 22.66
N ARG A 390 10.08 -8.34 21.88
CA ARG A 390 11.00 -7.20 21.79
C ARG A 390 10.34 -5.95 21.20
N ILE A 391 9.53 -6.12 20.15
CA ILE A 391 8.82 -5.02 19.50
C ILE A 391 7.74 -4.44 20.42
N VAL A 392 7.01 -5.30 21.15
CA VAL A 392 6.04 -4.86 22.16
C VAL A 392 6.74 -4.08 23.26
N ALA A 393 7.88 -4.58 23.75
CA ALA A 393 8.66 -3.90 24.79
C ALA A 393 9.19 -2.52 24.34
N GLU A 394 9.60 -2.41 23.06
CA GLU A 394 10.11 -1.15 22.49
C GLU A 394 8.99 -0.14 22.22
N THR A 395 7.86 -0.59 21.66
CA THR A 395 6.82 0.29 21.12
C THR A 395 5.64 0.51 22.06
N GLY A 396 5.47 -0.35 23.07
CA GLY A 396 4.30 -0.39 23.94
C GLY A 396 3.02 -0.84 23.25
N GLN A 397 3.07 -1.25 21.98
CA GLN A 397 1.90 -1.62 21.17
C GLN A 397 1.87 -3.11 20.87
N THR A 398 0.68 -3.71 20.99
CA THR A 398 0.43 -5.15 20.80
C THR A 398 -0.24 -5.49 19.46
N GLY A 399 -0.50 -4.49 18.62
CA GLY A 399 -1.07 -4.68 17.28
C GLY A 399 -0.01 -5.03 16.24
N PHE A 400 -0.20 -6.11 15.48
CA PHE A 400 0.68 -6.55 14.39
C PHE A 400 -0.04 -6.67 13.04
N HIS A 401 0.61 -6.22 11.97
CA HIS A 401 0.24 -6.57 10.61
C HIS A 401 1.36 -7.41 10.00
N PHE A 402 1.04 -8.65 9.68
CA PHE A 402 1.97 -9.56 9.01
C PHE A 402 1.99 -9.29 7.51
N VAL A 403 3.13 -8.77 7.03
CA VAL A 403 3.34 -8.26 5.66
C VAL A 403 3.86 -9.31 4.68
N ASP A 404 3.56 -10.58 4.93
CA ASP A 404 3.92 -11.69 4.05
C ASP A 404 3.24 -11.59 2.68
N GLU A 405 3.92 -12.07 1.63
CA GLU A 405 3.31 -12.26 0.30
C GLU A 405 2.19 -13.29 0.33
N ALA A 406 2.39 -14.35 1.11
CA ALA A 406 1.36 -15.29 1.54
C ALA A 406 1.84 -16.03 2.79
N ALA A 407 1.32 -15.68 3.96
CA ALA A 407 1.72 -16.29 5.22
C ALA A 407 1.41 -17.81 5.21
N PRO A 408 2.40 -18.70 5.44
CA PRO A 408 2.20 -20.14 5.34
C PRO A 408 1.31 -20.68 6.48
N PRO A 409 0.27 -21.51 6.20
CA PRO A 409 -0.63 -22.01 7.24
C PRO A 409 0.07 -22.76 8.37
N LYS A 410 1.10 -23.56 8.04
CA LYS A 410 1.89 -24.30 9.05
C LYS A 410 2.68 -23.36 9.97
N MET A 411 3.20 -22.26 9.43
CA MET A 411 3.94 -21.28 10.22
C MET A 411 3.00 -20.45 11.09
N LEU A 412 1.84 -20.04 10.56
CA LEU A 412 0.80 -19.38 11.35
C LEU A 412 0.31 -20.27 12.50
N LYS A 413 0.10 -21.56 12.25
CA LYS A 413 -0.23 -22.52 13.30
C LYS A 413 0.85 -22.56 14.39
N ALA A 414 2.12 -22.73 14.01
CA ALA A 414 3.23 -22.81 14.96
C ALA A 414 3.41 -21.50 15.75
N LEU A 415 3.21 -20.35 15.09
CA LEU A 415 3.21 -19.03 15.73
C LEU A 415 2.08 -18.91 16.74
N ALA A 416 0.85 -19.28 16.37
CA ALA A 416 -0.31 -19.26 17.25
C ALA A 416 -0.10 -20.14 18.50
N GLU A 417 0.37 -21.37 18.32
CA GLU A 417 0.70 -22.28 19.42
C GLU A 417 1.78 -21.70 20.35
N GLU A 418 2.82 -21.07 19.79
CA GLU A 418 3.90 -20.46 20.57
C GLU A 418 3.44 -19.21 21.35
N LEU A 419 2.61 -18.36 20.75
CA LEU A 419 1.99 -17.20 21.41
C LEU A 419 1.16 -17.64 22.61
N LEU A 420 0.29 -18.64 22.43
CA LEU A 420 -0.54 -19.19 23.50
C LEU A 420 0.30 -19.86 24.59
N ARG A 421 1.32 -20.64 24.21
CA ARG A 421 2.24 -21.31 25.15
C ARG A 421 2.97 -20.30 26.04
N ARG A 422 3.44 -19.19 25.48
CA ARG A 422 4.12 -18.12 26.22
C ARG A 422 3.17 -17.11 26.87
N ARG A 423 1.87 -17.18 26.55
CA ARG A 423 0.83 -16.22 26.98
C ARG A 423 1.13 -14.79 26.52
N VAL A 424 1.72 -14.66 25.34
CA VAL A 424 1.97 -13.37 24.68
C VAL A 424 0.67 -12.95 24.01
N GLN A 425 0.08 -11.85 24.47
CA GLN A 425 -1.19 -11.33 23.95
C GLN A 425 -0.92 -10.24 22.91
N ILE A 426 -1.29 -10.51 21.67
CA ILE A 426 -1.25 -9.55 20.56
C ILE A 426 -2.57 -9.59 19.79
N SER A 427 -2.87 -8.53 19.05
CA SER A 427 -3.90 -8.55 18.01
C SER A 427 -3.23 -8.48 16.67
N TRP A 428 -3.58 -9.35 15.74
CA TRP A 428 -2.89 -9.41 14.46
C TRP A 428 -3.78 -9.70 13.27
N TRP A 429 -3.33 -9.26 12.11
CA TRP A 429 -3.91 -9.57 10.82
C TRP A 429 -2.81 -9.74 9.77
N GLY A 430 -3.12 -10.40 8.67
CA GLY A 430 -2.12 -10.64 7.63
C GLY A 430 -2.70 -11.16 6.32
N ASN A 431 -1.80 -11.39 5.37
CA ASN A 431 -2.14 -11.81 4.01
C ASN A 431 -1.88 -13.31 3.84
N ILE A 432 -2.86 -14.03 3.29
CA ILE A 432 -2.82 -15.48 3.06
C ILE A 432 -3.33 -15.84 1.67
N ARG A 433 -3.12 -17.11 1.30
CA ARG A 433 -3.83 -17.75 0.20
C ARG A 433 -4.94 -18.62 0.79
N PHE A 434 -6.19 -18.45 0.35
CA PHE A 434 -7.35 -19.21 0.83
C PHE A 434 -7.31 -20.70 0.41
N GLU A 435 -6.47 -21.47 1.10
CA GLU A 435 -6.22 -22.87 0.78
C GLU A 435 -6.85 -23.84 1.78
N LYS A 436 -7.08 -25.09 1.35
CA LYS A 436 -7.73 -26.14 2.15
C LYS A 436 -7.07 -26.47 3.49
N THR A 437 -5.83 -26.05 3.71
CA THR A 437 -5.14 -26.25 4.99
C THR A 437 -5.69 -25.35 6.10
N PHE A 438 -6.38 -24.26 5.74
CA PHE A 438 -7.17 -23.47 6.68
C PHE A 438 -8.50 -24.17 6.98
N THR A 439 -8.48 -25.07 7.96
CA THR A 439 -9.68 -25.73 8.48
C THR A 439 -10.39 -24.84 9.51
N PRO A 440 -11.64 -25.15 9.88
CA PRO A 440 -12.32 -24.46 10.97
C PRO A 440 -11.50 -24.47 12.27
N GLU A 441 -10.89 -25.60 12.64
CA GLU A 441 -10.09 -25.72 13.87
C GLU A 441 -8.81 -24.87 13.81
N LEU A 442 -8.18 -24.76 12.63
CA LEU A 442 -7.07 -23.83 12.47
C LEU A 442 -7.56 -22.38 12.59
N SER A 443 -8.72 -22.05 12.04
CA SER A 443 -9.29 -20.70 12.12
C SER A 443 -9.58 -20.30 13.56
N GLU A 444 -10.16 -21.21 14.36
CA GLU A 444 -10.38 -21.03 15.81
C GLU A 444 -9.06 -20.82 16.56
N LEU A 445 -8.04 -21.64 16.30
CA LEU A 445 -6.72 -21.49 16.91
C LEU A 445 -6.07 -20.13 16.57
N LEU A 446 -6.19 -19.68 15.32
CA LEU A 446 -5.67 -18.38 14.91
C LEU A 446 -6.42 -17.26 15.65
N ALA A 447 -7.74 -17.33 15.75
CA ALA A 447 -8.55 -16.37 16.50
C ALA A 447 -8.16 -16.34 17.99
N GLU A 448 -7.98 -17.50 18.63
CA GLU A 448 -7.54 -17.61 20.03
C GLU A 448 -6.17 -16.96 20.26
N SER A 449 -5.26 -17.07 19.28
CA SER A 449 -3.94 -16.42 19.32
C SER A 449 -3.98 -14.91 19.06
N GLY A 450 -5.15 -14.34 18.78
CA GLY A 450 -5.35 -12.91 18.53
C GLY A 450 -5.49 -12.51 17.07
N CYS A 451 -5.73 -13.45 16.15
CA CYS A 451 -6.06 -13.10 14.77
C CYS A 451 -7.41 -12.41 14.70
N ILE A 452 -7.46 -11.19 14.16
CA ILE A 452 -8.71 -10.43 14.01
C ILE A 452 -9.15 -10.29 12.55
N ALA A 453 -8.22 -10.48 11.61
CA ALA A 453 -8.52 -10.35 10.20
C ALA A 453 -7.52 -11.08 9.29
N MET A 454 -8.00 -11.49 8.12
CA MET A 454 -7.22 -12.10 7.06
C MET A 454 -7.60 -11.52 5.71
N SER A 455 -6.59 -11.08 4.95
CA SER A 455 -6.73 -10.73 3.55
C SER A 455 -6.19 -11.85 2.66
N GLY A 456 -6.83 -12.09 1.53
CA GLY A 456 -6.34 -13.11 0.59
C GLY A 456 -6.88 -12.95 -0.82
N GLY A 457 -6.12 -13.44 -1.78
CA GLY A 457 -6.51 -13.42 -3.19
C GLY A 457 -7.53 -14.50 -3.52
N LEU A 458 -8.76 -14.08 -3.84
CA LEU A 458 -9.72 -14.88 -4.63
C LEU A 458 -9.47 -14.68 -6.13
N GLU A 459 -8.92 -13.53 -6.53
CA GLU A 459 -8.63 -13.15 -7.92
C GLU A 459 -9.90 -13.13 -8.77
N VAL A 460 -10.13 -14.13 -9.62
CA VAL A 460 -11.36 -14.26 -10.39
C VAL A 460 -12.20 -15.37 -9.78
N ALA A 461 -13.46 -15.06 -9.44
CA ALA A 461 -14.42 -16.09 -9.09
C ALA A 461 -14.91 -16.84 -10.36
N SER A 462 -13.99 -17.50 -11.05
CA SER A 462 -14.20 -18.36 -12.23
C SER A 462 -13.16 -19.47 -12.20
N ASP A 463 -13.58 -20.72 -12.00
CA ASP A 463 -12.66 -21.87 -11.90
C ASP A 463 -11.78 -22.03 -13.15
N ARG A 464 -12.30 -21.65 -14.33
CA ARG A 464 -11.54 -21.62 -15.59
C ARG A 464 -10.34 -20.67 -15.51
N LEU A 465 -10.57 -19.45 -15.02
CA LEU A 465 -9.53 -18.41 -14.92
C LEU A 465 -8.58 -18.69 -13.75
N LEU A 466 -9.07 -19.25 -12.64
CA LEU A 466 -8.22 -19.71 -11.53
C LEU A 466 -7.24 -20.80 -11.96
N ALA A 467 -7.67 -21.71 -12.83
CA ALA A 467 -6.81 -22.73 -13.42
C ALA A 467 -5.74 -22.11 -14.34
N LEU A 468 -6.13 -21.16 -15.21
CA LEU A 468 -5.19 -20.43 -16.07
C LEU A 468 -4.17 -19.62 -15.26
N MET A 469 -4.61 -19.00 -14.16
CA MET A 469 -3.78 -18.27 -13.21
C MET A 469 -2.83 -19.17 -12.39
N GLN A 470 -3.03 -20.49 -12.42
CA GLN A 470 -2.37 -21.46 -11.54
C GLN A 470 -2.50 -21.09 -10.05
N LYS A 471 -3.65 -20.52 -9.66
CA LYS A 471 -3.88 -20.14 -8.25
C LYS A 471 -3.99 -21.35 -7.34
N GLY A 472 -4.41 -22.51 -7.87
CA GLY A 472 -4.48 -23.79 -7.17
C GLY A 472 -5.59 -23.87 -6.09
N VAL A 473 -6.61 -23.04 -6.21
CA VAL A 473 -7.81 -23.02 -5.34
C VAL A 473 -9.07 -23.07 -6.23
N THR A 474 -10.20 -23.46 -5.65
CA THR A 474 -11.52 -23.41 -6.31
C THR A 474 -12.43 -22.46 -5.53
N VAL A 475 -13.49 -21.96 -6.17
CA VAL A 475 -14.44 -21.05 -5.50
C VAL A 475 -15.07 -21.73 -4.27
N ASP A 476 -15.46 -23.00 -4.38
CA ASP A 476 -16.05 -23.77 -3.29
C ASP A 476 -15.10 -23.90 -2.08
N GLN A 477 -13.80 -24.08 -2.35
CA GLN A 477 -12.79 -24.14 -1.30
C GLN A 477 -12.64 -22.79 -0.60
N VAL A 478 -12.57 -21.69 -1.38
CA VAL A 478 -12.47 -20.34 -0.81
C VAL A 478 -13.70 -20.03 0.05
N ALA A 479 -14.90 -20.37 -0.42
CA ALA A 479 -16.14 -20.19 0.35
C ALA A 479 -16.08 -20.88 1.73
N ARG A 480 -15.63 -22.14 1.79
CA ARG A 480 -15.50 -22.87 3.06
C ARG A 480 -14.44 -22.28 3.99
N VAL A 481 -13.26 -21.95 3.45
CA VAL A 481 -12.16 -21.37 4.24
C VAL A 481 -12.57 -20.02 4.84
N THR A 482 -13.12 -19.14 4.01
CA THR A 482 -13.53 -17.80 4.41
C THR A 482 -14.72 -17.83 5.37
N ARG A 483 -15.67 -18.77 5.17
CA ARG A 483 -16.73 -19.00 6.15
C ARG A 483 -16.18 -19.48 7.50
N GLY A 484 -15.25 -20.43 7.52
CA GLY A 484 -14.63 -20.91 8.76
C GLY A 484 -13.89 -19.80 9.52
N MET A 485 -13.24 -18.89 8.81
CA MET A 485 -12.63 -17.69 9.41
C MET A 485 -13.69 -16.74 9.99
N ALA A 486 -14.73 -16.44 9.21
CA ALA A 486 -15.83 -15.59 9.66
C ALA A 486 -16.54 -16.15 10.91
N ASP A 487 -16.78 -17.47 10.95
CA ASP A 487 -17.36 -18.18 12.09
C ASP A 487 -16.48 -18.11 13.34
N ALA A 488 -15.15 -18.11 13.16
CA ALA A 488 -14.18 -17.89 14.25
C ALA A 488 -14.06 -16.41 14.68
N GLY A 489 -14.80 -15.49 14.06
CA GLY A 489 -14.75 -14.06 14.35
C GLY A 489 -13.63 -13.30 13.64
N ILE A 490 -12.98 -13.91 12.66
CA ILE A 490 -11.91 -13.28 11.85
C ILE A 490 -12.56 -12.54 10.67
N LEU A 491 -12.29 -11.24 10.56
CA LEU A 491 -12.71 -10.46 9.39
C LEU A 491 -11.99 -10.93 8.13
N VAL A 492 -12.67 -10.93 6.99
CA VAL A 492 -12.14 -11.47 5.74
C VAL A 492 -12.20 -10.43 4.64
N HIS A 493 -11.05 -10.12 4.05
CA HIS A 493 -10.92 -9.29 2.86
C HIS A 493 -10.51 -10.13 1.65
N ALA A 494 -11.25 -10.00 0.54
CA ALA A 494 -10.93 -10.66 -0.72
C ALA A 494 -10.29 -9.69 -1.72
N TYR A 495 -9.06 -9.95 -2.13
CA TYR A 495 -8.49 -9.34 -3.33
C TYR A 495 -9.08 -10.03 -4.56
N LEU A 496 -9.66 -9.22 -5.45
CA LEU A 496 -10.37 -9.64 -6.64
C LEU A 496 -9.73 -8.98 -7.87
N MET A 497 -9.64 -9.68 -8.98
CA MET A 497 -8.98 -9.25 -10.21
C MET A 497 -9.94 -9.33 -11.39
N TYR A 498 -9.87 -8.36 -12.30
CA TYR A 498 -10.58 -8.40 -13.58
C TYR A 498 -9.69 -7.90 -14.73
N GLY A 499 -10.06 -8.21 -15.97
CA GLY A 499 -9.28 -8.01 -17.19
C GLY A 499 -8.08 -8.94 -17.34
N PHE A 500 -8.09 -10.11 -16.69
CA PHE A 500 -7.05 -11.13 -16.87
C PHE A 500 -7.15 -11.74 -18.29
N PRO A 501 -6.03 -12.19 -18.91
CA PRO A 501 -6.05 -12.85 -20.21
C PRO A 501 -7.18 -13.86 -20.39
N THR A 502 -7.88 -13.74 -21.52
CA THR A 502 -9.03 -14.56 -21.92
C THR A 502 -10.32 -14.34 -21.13
N GLN A 503 -10.41 -13.31 -20.27
CA GLN A 503 -11.63 -13.05 -19.51
C GLN A 503 -12.72 -12.47 -20.41
N THR A 504 -13.88 -13.12 -20.42
CA THR A 504 -15.05 -12.67 -21.19
C THR A 504 -15.98 -11.79 -20.35
N LEU A 505 -16.94 -11.13 -21.00
CA LEU A 505 -18.06 -10.48 -20.33
C LEU A 505 -18.82 -11.45 -19.41
N GLN A 506 -19.06 -12.68 -19.86
CA GLN A 506 -19.76 -13.68 -19.05
C GLN A 506 -18.99 -14.02 -17.77
N ASP A 507 -17.67 -14.23 -17.87
CA ASP A 507 -16.82 -14.48 -16.69
C ASP A 507 -16.90 -13.33 -15.68
N THR A 508 -16.99 -12.08 -16.16
CA THR A 508 -17.07 -10.90 -15.30
C THR A 508 -18.40 -10.84 -14.56
N VAL A 509 -19.51 -11.09 -15.26
CA VAL A 509 -20.85 -11.16 -14.66
C VAL A 509 -20.95 -12.31 -13.66
N ASP A 510 -20.45 -13.49 -14.01
CA ASP A 510 -20.44 -14.66 -13.13
C ASP A 510 -19.56 -14.43 -11.90
N ALA A 511 -18.39 -13.79 -12.06
CA ALA A 511 -17.53 -13.46 -10.94
C ALA A 511 -18.23 -12.51 -9.95
N LEU A 512 -18.96 -11.50 -10.45
CA LEU A 512 -19.73 -10.61 -9.58
C LEU A 512 -20.86 -11.36 -8.84
N GLU A 513 -21.54 -12.30 -9.49
CA GLU A 513 -22.57 -13.13 -8.85
C GLU A 513 -22.00 -14.03 -7.75
N TYR A 514 -20.83 -14.64 -7.96
CA TYR A 514 -20.15 -15.37 -6.89
C TYR A 514 -19.81 -14.47 -5.70
N VAL A 515 -19.29 -13.27 -5.96
CA VAL A 515 -18.93 -12.33 -4.90
C VAL A 515 -20.17 -11.85 -4.15
N ARG A 516 -21.29 -11.56 -4.84
CA ARG A 516 -22.58 -11.26 -4.22
C ARG A 516 -23.00 -12.37 -3.26
N GLN A 517 -22.93 -13.64 -3.70
CA GLN A 517 -23.26 -14.78 -2.85
C GLN A 517 -22.30 -14.97 -1.67
N LEU A 518 -21.01 -14.65 -1.82
CA LEU A 518 -20.05 -14.70 -0.71
C LEU A 518 -20.39 -13.65 0.38
N PHE A 519 -20.79 -12.44 -0.01
CA PHE A 519 -21.30 -11.44 0.94
C PHE A 519 -22.62 -11.90 1.58
N GLU A 520 -23.57 -12.37 0.77
CA GLU A 520 -24.88 -12.88 1.24
C GLU A 520 -24.74 -14.01 2.28
N ASN A 521 -23.78 -14.91 2.11
CA ASN A 521 -23.53 -16.02 3.02
C ASN A 521 -22.54 -15.68 4.15
N GLY A 522 -22.13 -14.42 4.30
CA GLY A 522 -21.21 -13.96 5.34
C GLY A 522 -19.83 -14.63 5.26
N CYS A 523 -19.38 -15.01 4.07
CA CYS A 523 -18.04 -15.56 3.85
C CYS A 523 -16.98 -14.46 3.89
N ILE A 524 -17.30 -13.28 3.35
CA ILE A 524 -16.37 -12.14 3.28
C ILE A 524 -17.02 -10.87 3.84
N HIS A 525 -16.19 -10.02 4.43
CA HIS A 525 -16.59 -8.75 5.05
C HIS A 525 -16.20 -7.54 4.19
N SER A 526 -15.30 -7.77 3.24
CA SER A 526 -14.73 -6.75 2.38
C SER A 526 -14.16 -7.38 1.12
N GLY A 527 -14.14 -6.64 0.02
CA GLY A 527 -13.40 -7.03 -1.17
C GLY A 527 -12.98 -5.83 -1.99
N PHE A 528 -12.03 -6.03 -2.90
CA PHE A 528 -11.56 -4.97 -3.80
C PHE A 528 -11.22 -5.54 -5.18
N PHE A 529 -11.90 -5.06 -6.22
CA PHE A 529 -11.57 -5.36 -7.61
C PHE A 529 -10.45 -4.45 -8.12
N HIS A 530 -9.33 -5.05 -8.51
CA HIS A 530 -8.26 -4.37 -9.23
C HIS A 530 -8.20 -4.86 -10.68
N ARG A 531 -7.85 -3.94 -11.58
CA ARG A 531 -7.57 -4.27 -12.99
C ARG A 531 -6.26 -5.06 -13.02
N PHE A 532 -6.25 -6.18 -13.73
CA PHE A 532 -5.03 -6.93 -14.01
C PHE A 532 -4.06 -6.03 -14.78
N VAL A 533 -2.81 -5.98 -14.31
CA VAL A 533 -1.68 -5.34 -14.98
C VAL A 533 -0.67 -6.43 -15.29
N CYS A 534 -0.19 -6.48 -16.53
CA CYS A 534 0.84 -7.42 -16.94
C CYS A 534 2.20 -6.81 -16.66
N THR A 535 3.02 -7.47 -15.83
CA THR A 535 4.40 -7.07 -15.57
C THR A 535 5.37 -7.89 -16.44
N VAL A 536 6.52 -7.33 -16.78
CA VAL A 536 7.60 -8.02 -17.51
C VAL A 536 8.22 -9.18 -16.72
N HIS A 537 7.97 -9.24 -15.41
CA HIS A 537 8.50 -10.27 -14.50
C HIS A 537 7.52 -11.42 -14.27
N SER A 538 6.23 -11.23 -14.55
CA SER A 538 5.22 -12.26 -14.41
C SER A 538 5.34 -13.36 -15.47
N PRO A 539 4.91 -14.61 -15.19
CA PRO A 539 4.81 -15.65 -16.20
C PRO A 539 3.98 -15.25 -17.44
N VAL A 540 2.94 -14.43 -17.27
CA VAL A 540 2.19 -13.85 -18.41
C VAL A 540 3.08 -12.93 -19.25
N GLY A 541 3.87 -12.04 -18.63
CA GLY A 541 4.79 -11.16 -19.35
C GLY A 541 5.98 -11.88 -19.98
N GLN A 542 6.41 -13.00 -19.41
CA GLN A 542 7.53 -13.79 -19.94
C GLN A 542 7.11 -14.74 -21.07
N ASN A 543 5.86 -15.23 -21.04
CA ASN A 543 5.34 -16.16 -22.04
C ASN A 543 3.88 -15.84 -22.42
N PRO A 544 3.63 -14.68 -23.07
CA PRO A 544 2.28 -14.17 -23.35
C PRO A 544 1.45 -15.08 -24.26
N GLU A 545 2.09 -15.77 -25.20
CA GLU A 545 1.44 -16.70 -26.13
C GLU A 545 0.75 -17.87 -25.40
N ALA A 546 1.33 -18.36 -24.30
CA ALA A 546 0.74 -19.41 -23.47
C ALA A 546 -0.57 -18.98 -22.80
N TYR A 547 -0.83 -17.68 -22.70
CA TYR A 547 -2.04 -17.09 -22.13
C TYR A 547 -2.95 -16.46 -23.20
N GLY A 548 -2.64 -16.64 -24.48
CA GLY A 548 -3.45 -16.17 -25.60
C GLY A 548 -3.41 -14.66 -25.81
N VAL A 549 -2.40 -13.96 -25.29
CA VAL A 549 -2.24 -12.51 -25.45
C VAL A 549 -0.97 -12.17 -26.23
N GLN A 550 -0.93 -10.98 -26.80
CA GLN A 550 0.25 -10.43 -27.47
C GLN A 550 0.72 -9.19 -26.72
N LEU A 551 1.98 -9.14 -26.31
CA LEU A 551 2.52 -7.93 -25.70
C LEU A 551 2.67 -6.80 -26.73
N LEU A 552 2.37 -5.59 -26.30
CA LEU A 552 2.72 -4.39 -27.05
C LEU A 552 4.25 -4.20 -27.00
N PRO A 553 4.87 -3.78 -28.11
CA PRO A 553 6.30 -3.49 -28.11
C PRO A 553 6.59 -2.35 -27.14
N LEU A 554 7.56 -2.57 -26.25
CA LEU A 554 8.04 -1.52 -25.38
C LEU A 554 8.86 -0.50 -26.19
N PRO A 555 8.80 0.80 -25.85
CA PRO A 555 9.72 1.80 -26.39
C PRO A 555 11.17 1.49 -25.95
N SER A 556 12.14 2.27 -26.42
CA SER A 556 13.49 2.21 -25.85
C SER A 556 13.44 2.61 -24.38
N VAL A 557 13.79 1.69 -23.48
CA VAL A 557 13.76 1.91 -22.03
C VAL A 557 15.17 2.06 -21.51
N THR A 558 15.45 3.17 -20.83
CA THR A 558 16.72 3.40 -20.13
C THR A 558 16.55 3.50 -18.62
N PHE A 559 15.35 3.84 -18.15
CA PHE A 559 15.10 4.13 -16.74
C PHE A 559 14.25 3.05 -16.06
N ALA A 560 12.92 3.08 -16.23
CA ALA A 560 11.99 2.20 -15.52
C ALA A 560 11.22 1.28 -16.48
N LYS A 561 11.18 -0.01 -16.14
CA LYS A 561 10.49 -1.08 -16.89
C LYS A 561 9.81 -2.04 -15.92
N ASN A 562 8.48 -2.02 -15.88
CA ASN A 562 7.73 -3.00 -15.10
C ASN A 562 6.46 -3.42 -15.85
N ASP A 563 5.51 -2.49 -16.00
CA ASP A 563 4.26 -2.76 -16.68
C ASP A 563 4.46 -2.85 -18.20
N VAL A 564 3.77 -3.80 -18.82
CA VAL A 564 3.75 -4.00 -20.26
C VAL A 564 2.31 -4.11 -20.75
N GLY A 565 1.95 -3.26 -21.70
CA GLY A 565 0.63 -3.32 -22.34
C GLY A 565 0.50 -4.59 -23.17
N PHE A 566 -0.72 -5.08 -23.34
CA PHE A 566 -0.99 -6.30 -24.10
C PHE A 566 -2.31 -6.19 -24.86
N ILE A 567 -2.41 -6.97 -25.94
CA ILE A 567 -3.62 -7.17 -26.74
C ILE A 567 -4.19 -8.53 -26.36
N ASP A 568 -5.43 -8.52 -25.89
CA ASP A 568 -6.23 -9.72 -25.70
C ASP A 568 -7.21 -9.85 -26.88
N PRO A 569 -7.11 -10.90 -27.73
CA PRO A 569 -7.99 -11.09 -28.88
C PRO A 569 -9.39 -11.60 -28.48
N THR A 570 -9.64 -11.80 -27.19
CA THR A 570 -10.93 -12.31 -26.68
C THR A 570 -12.07 -11.38 -27.10
N PRO A 571 -13.08 -11.89 -27.83
CA PRO A 571 -14.16 -11.06 -28.32
C PRO A 571 -14.97 -10.41 -27.20
N MET A 572 -15.14 -9.08 -27.29
CA MET A 572 -16.03 -8.30 -26.43
C MET A 572 -17.15 -7.67 -27.27
N PRO A 573 -18.37 -7.51 -26.72
CA PRO A 573 -19.43 -6.79 -27.42
C PRO A 573 -19.01 -5.35 -27.75
N LYS A 574 -19.54 -4.81 -28.85
CA LYS A 574 -19.20 -3.45 -29.28
C LYS A 574 -19.53 -2.43 -28.17
N GLY A 575 -18.54 -1.62 -27.80
CA GLY A 575 -18.67 -0.61 -26.76
C GLY A 575 -18.55 -1.15 -25.33
N VAL A 576 -18.09 -2.40 -25.17
CA VAL A 576 -17.79 -3.00 -23.88
C VAL A 576 -16.31 -3.33 -23.81
N ASP A 577 -15.64 -2.82 -22.79
CA ASP A 577 -14.27 -3.16 -22.44
C ASP A 577 -14.17 -3.40 -20.93
N HIS A 578 -12.98 -3.76 -20.46
CA HIS A 578 -12.78 -4.02 -19.04
C HIS A 578 -12.89 -2.75 -18.18
N ASP A 579 -12.66 -1.55 -18.73
CA ASP A 579 -12.69 -0.30 -17.96
C ASP A 579 -14.14 0.06 -17.60
N VAL A 580 -15.07 -0.07 -18.55
CA VAL A 580 -16.51 0.08 -18.31
C VAL A 580 -17.00 -0.97 -17.30
N LEU A 581 -16.55 -2.23 -17.42
CA LEU A 581 -16.93 -3.28 -16.48
C LEU A 581 -16.38 -3.01 -15.07
N GLY A 582 -15.16 -2.49 -14.96
CA GLY A 582 -14.51 -2.14 -13.70
C GLY A 582 -15.31 -1.12 -12.88
N GLN A 583 -15.96 -0.16 -13.55
CA GLN A 583 -16.83 0.82 -12.88
C GLN A 583 -18.03 0.14 -12.20
N GLY A 584 -18.69 -0.78 -12.91
CA GLY A 584 -19.80 -1.55 -12.37
C GLY A 584 -19.38 -2.47 -11.21
N LEU A 585 -18.24 -3.16 -11.36
CA LEU A 585 -17.65 -3.99 -10.30
C LEU A 585 -17.35 -3.19 -9.02
N LYS A 586 -16.71 -2.02 -9.16
CA LYS A 586 -16.39 -1.13 -8.04
C LYS A 586 -17.67 -0.66 -7.32
N LYS A 587 -18.69 -0.23 -8.08
CA LYS A 587 -19.98 0.21 -7.55
C LYS A 587 -20.68 -0.92 -6.80
N ALA A 588 -20.73 -2.12 -7.38
CA ALA A 588 -21.36 -3.29 -6.77
C ALA A 588 -20.68 -3.69 -5.44
N ILE A 589 -19.35 -3.82 -5.43
CA ILE A 589 -18.61 -4.20 -4.23
C ILE A 589 -18.77 -3.17 -3.11
N TYR A 590 -18.73 -1.89 -3.44
CA TYR A 590 -19.00 -0.83 -2.45
C TYR A 590 -20.36 -1.04 -1.78
N ASN A 591 -21.42 -1.34 -2.55
CA ASN A 591 -22.75 -1.58 -2.01
C ASN A 591 -22.86 -2.92 -1.24
N PHE A 592 -22.24 -4.00 -1.73
CA PHE A 592 -22.25 -5.30 -1.06
C PHE A 592 -21.56 -5.28 0.31
N MET A 593 -20.46 -4.52 0.44
CA MET A 593 -19.80 -4.30 1.74
C MET A 593 -20.69 -3.59 2.77
N HIS A 594 -21.76 -2.96 2.29
CA HIS A 594 -22.77 -2.28 3.07
C HIS A 594 -24.09 -3.06 3.17
N GLY A 595 -24.13 -4.31 2.67
CA GLY A 595 -25.34 -5.13 2.65
C GLY A 595 -26.41 -4.69 1.64
N VAL A 596 -26.11 -3.70 0.79
CA VAL A 596 -27.06 -3.13 -0.17
C VAL A 596 -27.02 -3.89 -1.49
N GLY A 597 -28.19 -4.23 -2.03
CA GLY A 597 -28.34 -4.86 -3.34
C GLY A 597 -27.86 -6.31 -3.43
N LEU A 598 -27.76 -7.00 -2.28
CA LEU A 598 -27.49 -8.44 -2.24
C LEU A 598 -28.65 -9.28 -2.77
N ASP A 599 -29.86 -8.75 -2.83
CA ASP A 599 -31.06 -9.38 -3.39
C ASP A 599 -31.30 -9.03 -4.87
N GLN A 600 -30.53 -8.08 -5.41
CA GLN A 600 -30.68 -7.57 -6.77
C GLN A 600 -29.95 -8.44 -7.81
N ASP A 601 -30.37 -8.34 -9.07
CA ASP A 601 -29.69 -9.00 -10.18
C ASP A 601 -28.38 -8.26 -10.48
N VAL A 602 -27.24 -8.98 -10.47
CA VAL A 602 -25.92 -8.35 -10.64
C VAL A 602 -25.75 -7.59 -11.95
N ARG A 603 -26.59 -7.84 -12.95
CA ARG A 603 -26.59 -7.11 -14.22
C ARG A 603 -26.91 -5.63 -14.07
N GLU A 604 -27.65 -5.24 -13.03
CA GLU A 604 -28.06 -3.86 -12.79
C GLU A 604 -26.88 -2.94 -12.41
N TRP A 605 -25.76 -3.53 -11.97
CA TRP A 605 -24.54 -2.78 -11.67
C TRP A 605 -23.73 -2.38 -12.90
N PHE A 606 -23.99 -3.01 -14.05
CA PHE A 606 -23.27 -2.72 -15.28
C PHE A 606 -24.07 -1.77 -16.17
N GLU A 607 -23.54 -0.56 -16.39
CA GLU A 607 -24.12 0.46 -17.26
C GLU A 607 -23.85 0.15 -18.74
N LEU A 608 -24.36 -1.00 -19.20
CA LEU A 608 -24.18 -1.49 -20.57
C LEU A 608 -25.43 -1.21 -21.42
N PRO A 609 -25.28 -1.12 -22.76
CA PRO A 609 -26.44 -1.01 -23.65
C PRO A 609 -27.44 -2.15 -23.43
N ARG A 610 -28.72 -1.82 -23.53
CA ARG A 610 -29.83 -2.73 -23.20
C ARG A 610 -29.72 -4.04 -23.98
N GLY A 611 -29.74 -5.16 -23.26
CA GLY A 611 -29.69 -6.51 -23.83
C GLY A 611 -28.29 -7.06 -24.09
N ILE A 612 -27.22 -6.30 -23.81
CA ILE A 612 -25.84 -6.78 -23.95
C ILE A 612 -25.38 -7.60 -22.74
N CYS A 613 -25.72 -7.16 -21.52
CA CYS A 613 -25.28 -7.85 -20.30
C CYS A 613 -25.95 -9.23 -20.20
N PRO A 614 -25.18 -10.34 -20.26
CA PRO A 614 -25.75 -11.68 -20.19
C PRO A 614 -26.23 -11.99 -18.78
N LYS A 615 -27.13 -12.98 -18.66
CA LYS A 615 -27.54 -13.50 -17.33
C LYS A 615 -26.39 -14.26 -16.68
N PRO A 616 -26.26 -14.22 -15.35
CA PRO A 616 -25.35 -15.11 -14.65
C PRO A 616 -25.66 -16.58 -14.98
N THR A 617 -24.62 -17.37 -15.26
CA THR A 617 -24.71 -18.82 -15.39
C THR A 617 -24.55 -19.54 -14.05
N VAL A 618 -24.03 -18.82 -13.05
CA VAL A 618 -23.89 -19.29 -11.67
C VAL A 618 -25.28 -19.54 -11.07
N ARG A 619 -25.47 -20.70 -10.42
CA ARG A 619 -26.70 -20.99 -9.69
C ARG A 619 -26.83 -20.03 -8.51
N ARG A 620 -28.04 -19.52 -8.25
CA ARG A 620 -28.34 -18.58 -7.15
C ARG A 620 -27.93 -19.09 -5.75
N ASP A 621 -27.86 -20.40 -5.56
CA ASP A 621 -27.51 -21.06 -4.28
C ASP A 621 -26.13 -21.76 -4.33
N ARG A 622 -25.26 -21.39 -5.27
CA ARG A 622 -23.98 -22.08 -5.51
C ARG A 622 -23.07 -22.05 -4.28
N ILE A 623 -22.86 -20.88 -3.66
CA ILE A 623 -22.05 -20.75 -2.44
C ILE A 623 -22.72 -21.45 -1.26
N GLY A 624 -24.02 -21.23 -1.04
CA GLY A 624 -24.78 -21.89 0.03
C GLY A 624 -24.68 -23.43 -0.03
N ARG A 625 -24.70 -24.03 -1.22
CA ARG A 625 -24.47 -25.48 -1.39
C ARG A 625 -23.04 -25.90 -1.09
N ALA A 626 -22.06 -25.10 -1.51
CA ALA A 626 -20.64 -25.38 -1.25
C ALA A 626 -20.31 -25.40 0.24
N LEU A 627 -21.03 -24.61 1.05
CA LEU A 627 -20.92 -24.60 2.52
C LEU A 627 -21.57 -25.81 3.18
N ASN A 628 -22.63 -26.36 2.58
CA ASN A 628 -23.34 -27.53 3.08
C ASN A 628 -22.74 -28.88 2.63
N THR A 629 -21.71 -28.85 1.78
CA THR A 629 -21.05 -30.05 1.27
C THR A 629 -19.67 -30.16 1.94
N PRO A 630 -19.35 -31.30 2.59
CA PRO A 630 -18.10 -31.47 3.33
C PRO A 630 -16.83 -31.33 2.48
#